data_AF-A0A2D9XPR1-F1
#
_entry.id   AF-A0A2D9XPR1-F1
#
_cell.length_a   1.000
_cell.length_b   1.000
_cell.length_c   1.000
_cell.angle_alpha   90.00
_cell.angle_beta   90.00
_cell.angle_gamma   90.00
#
_symmetry.space_group_name_H-M   'P 1'
#
loop_
_entity.id
_entity.type
_entity.pdbx_description
1 polymer ?
#
loop_
_entity_poly.entity_id
_entity_poly.type
_entity_poly.pdbx_seq_one_letter_code
_entity_poly.pdbx_strand_id
1 'polypeptide(L)'
;MAKITPLTEILELPDNRLASVIYGQHNDNLNYLEDELGIVIADRGNKLVLSGNPQGVGIAKGILESLYTSLENGKKNLDMQDVMAALRFARKDLYKAAPAREGNMPDIKPDEAKSKIKLAKGDLIARTPNQSAYINALDKYDMIFGLGPAGTGKTYIAVAKAVSLYEAGEVERMIFCRPAVEAGEKLGFLPGDMREKIDPYLSPIYDALYDFLGREKTEKLLIKNAIEIAPLAFMRGRTLSNACVVLDEAQNTTSAQMKMFLSRMGDGSKMIITGDPHQIDLLEKQISGLKEAFAILKDVDDIIFIEFDHDDVVRHKLVSKILKAYDRVNHGY
;
A
#
# COMPACT_ATOMS: atom_id res chain seq x y z
N MET A 1 -16.92 -22.96 -7.31
CA MET A 1 -16.09 -22.80 -6.10
C MET A 1 -15.04 -23.88 -6.11
N ALA A 2 -13.79 -23.56 -6.48
CA ALA A 2 -12.68 -24.48 -6.28
C ALA A 2 -12.45 -24.58 -4.77
N LYS A 3 -12.60 -25.78 -4.19
CA LYS A 3 -12.17 -26.04 -2.82
C LYS A 3 -10.65 -25.88 -2.81
N ILE A 4 -10.13 -24.81 -2.20
CA ILE A 4 -8.70 -24.69 -1.91
C ILE A 4 -8.38 -25.90 -1.01
N THR A 5 -7.65 -26.85 -1.56
CA THR A 5 -7.30 -28.07 -0.84
C THR A 5 -6.20 -27.67 0.15
N PRO A 6 -6.35 -27.95 1.46
CA PRO A 6 -5.31 -27.61 2.42
C PRO A 6 -4.02 -28.32 2.02
N LEU A 7 -2.93 -27.54 1.89
CA LEU A 7 -1.60 -28.08 1.62
C LEU A 7 -1.05 -28.62 2.94
N THR A 8 -0.53 -29.84 2.92
CA THR A 8 0.20 -30.43 4.05
C THR A 8 1.62 -30.73 3.60
N GLU A 9 2.59 -30.11 4.27
CA GLU A 9 4.02 -30.36 4.05
C GLU A 9 4.71 -30.86 5.32
N ILE A 10 5.78 -31.62 5.13
CA ILE A 10 6.62 -32.12 6.22
C ILE A 10 7.99 -31.47 6.09
N LEU A 11 8.41 -30.78 7.15
CA LEU A 11 9.75 -30.22 7.29
C LEU A 11 10.53 -31.05 8.31
N GLU A 12 11.75 -31.46 7.96
CA GLU A 12 12.64 -32.21 8.84
C GLU A 12 13.84 -31.34 9.23
N LEU A 13 14.09 -31.22 10.53
CA LEU A 13 15.19 -30.46 11.12
C LEU A 13 16.18 -31.45 11.74
N PRO A 14 17.28 -31.84 11.04
CA PRO A 14 18.09 -33.00 11.40
C PRO A 14 18.66 -33.02 12.83
N ASP A 15 19.03 -31.86 13.36
CA ASP A 15 19.56 -31.71 14.72
C ASP A 15 18.43 -31.34 15.71
N ASN A 16 18.07 -32.31 16.56
CA ASN A 16 17.08 -32.16 17.63
C ASN A 16 17.37 -30.99 18.58
N ARG A 17 18.65 -30.66 18.82
CA ARG A 17 19.02 -29.56 19.72
C ARG A 17 18.67 -28.22 19.09
N LEU A 18 18.92 -28.06 17.80
CA LEU A 18 18.60 -26.83 17.06
C LEU A 18 17.08 -26.72 16.82
N ALA A 19 16.42 -27.84 16.54
CA ALA A 19 14.96 -27.89 16.41
C ALA A 19 14.27 -27.37 17.68
N SER A 20 14.69 -27.85 18.87
CA SER A 20 14.14 -27.38 20.15
C SER A 20 14.35 -25.88 20.39
N VAL A 21 15.45 -25.29 19.90
CA VAL A 21 15.69 -23.85 20.00
C VAL A 21 14.73 -23.07 19.10
N ILE A 22 14.44 -23.58 17.89
CA ILE A 22 13.51 -22.96 16.95
C ILE A 22 12.08 -23.01 17.47
N TYR A 23 11.67 -24.10 18.12
CA TYR A 23 10.30 -24.23 18.63
C TYR A 23 10.01 -23.20 19.73
N GLY A 24 11.04 -22.80 20.48
CA GLY A 24 10.91 -21.89 21.61
C GLY A 24 10.40 -22.59 22.86
N GLN A 25 10.31 -21.85 23.97
CA GLN A 25 9.69 -22.37 25.18
C GLN A 25 8.22 -22.67 24.90
N HIS A 26 7.74 -23.85 25.31
CA HIS A 26 6.33 -24.25 25.13
C HIS A 26 5.78 -24.09 23.69
N ASN A 27 6.64 -24.19 22.68
CA ASN A 27 6.30 -24.00 21.27
C ASN A 27 5.85 -22.57 20.90
N ASP A 28 6.17 -21.55 21.72
CA ASP A 28 5.71 -20.17 21.52
C ASP A 28 6.07 -19.61 20.13
N ASN A 29 7.23 -19.98 19.56
CA ASN A 29 7.61 -19.54 18.22
C ASN A 29 6.75 -20.18 17.13
N LEU A 30 6.34 -21.44 17.31
CA LEU A 30 5.47 -22.14 16.36
C LEU A 30 4.05 -21.59 16.45
N ASN A 31 3.52 -21.43 17.66
CA ASN A 31 2.19 -20.86 17.92
C ASN A 31 2.07 -19.46 17.30
N TYR A 32 3.12 -18.64 17.42
CA TYR A 32 3.16 -17.33 16.80
C TYR A 32 3.07 -17.38 15.26
N LEU A 33 3.79 -18.31 14.63
CA LEU A 33 3.73 -18.49 13.18
C LEU A 33 2.36 -19.04 12.74
N GLU A 34 1.74 -19.92 13.53
CA GLU A 34 0.37 -20.41 13.30
C GLU A 34 -0.63 -19.26 13.29
N ASP A 35 -0.60 -18.41 14.33
CA ASP A 35 -1.50 -17.26 14.48
C ASP A 35 -1.31 -16.23 13.35
N GLU A 36 -0.07 -15.91 13.01
CA GLU A 36 0.25 -14.90 12.00
C GLU A 36 0.01 -15.34 10.55
N LEU A 37 0.05 -16.64 10.29
CA LEU A 37 -0.06 -17.20 8.92
C LEU A 37 -1.37 -17.95 8.68
N GLY A 38 -2.18 -18.14 9.73
CA GLY A 38 -3.44 -18.89 9.66
C GLY A 38 -3.23 -20.34 9.22
N ILE A 39 -2.19 -20.98 9.76
CA ILE A 39 -1.85 -22.38 9.50
C ILE A 39 -1.79 -23.18 10.80
N VAL A 40 -1.64 -24.49 10.70
CA VAL A 40 -1.40 -25.41 11.81
C VAL A 40 -0.02 -26.04 11.65
N ILE A 41 0.77 -26.08 12.73
CA ILE A 41 2.11 -26.65 12.83
C ILE A 41 2.10 -27.70 13.93
N ALA A 42 2.18 -28.97 13.56
CA ALA A 42 2.29 -30.07 14.52
C ALA A 42 3.74 -30.56 14.61
N ASP A 43 4.31 -30.61 15.82
CA ASP A 43 5.65 -31.12 16.06
C ASP A 43 5.66 -32.62 16.42
N ARG A 44 6.65 -33.34 15.88
CA ARG A 44 6.95 -34.74 16.19
C ARG A 44 8.46 -34.95 16.18
N GLY A 45 9.09 -34.66 17.32
CA GLY A 45 10.54 -34.79 17.47
C GLY A 45 11.28 -33.80 16.58
N ASN A 46 11.90 -34.30 15.51
CA ASN A 46 12.66 -33.50 14.55
C ASN A 46 11.85 -33.12 13.29
N LYS A 47 10.56 -33.48 13.26
CA LYS A 47 9.67 -33.24 12.12
C LYS A 47 8.56 -32.27 12.49
N LEU A 48 8.30 -31.31 11.62
CA LEU A 48 7.16 -30.41 11.67
C LEU A 48 6.21 -30.73 10.53
N VAL A 49 4.93 -30.87 10.84
CA VAL A 49 3.86 -31.02 9.85
C VAL A 49 3.13 -29.68 9.75
N LEU A 50 3.29 -29.01 8.61
CA LEU A 50 2.70 -27.71 8.30
C LEU A 50 1.43 -27.94 7.47
N SER A 51 0.27 -27.45 7.92
CA SER A 51 -1.01 -27.63 7.24
C SER A 51 -1.81 -26.34 7.18
N GLY A 52 -2.30 -25.97 6.00
CA GLY A 52 -3.11 -24.76 5.87
C GLY A 52 -3.19 -24.24 4.44
N ASN A 53 -3.32 -22.92 4.30
CA ASN A 53 -3.27 -22.28 2.99
C ASN A 53 -1.85 -22.40 2.40
N PRO A 54 -1.68 -22.63 1.08
CA PRO A 54 -0.37 -22.89 0.47
C PRO A 54 0.67 -21.78 0.70
N GLN A 55 0.24 -20.52 0.74
CA GLN A 55 1.14 -19.39 0.97
C GLN A 55 1.68 -19.40 2.39
N GLY A 56 0.82 -19.51 3.39
CA GLY A 56 1.17 -19.60 4.81
C GLY A 56 2.10 -20.78 5.09
N VAL A 57 1.81 -21.95 4.51
CA VAL A 57 2.66 -23.14 4.64
C VAL A 57 4.05 -22.90 4.05
N GLY A 58 4.13 -22.30 2.86
CA GLY A 58 5.42 -21.97 2.22
C GLY A 58 6.23 -20.94 2.99
N ILE A 59 5.59 -19.89 3.52
CA ILE A 59 6.24 -18.85 4.32
C ILE A 59 6.80 -19.45 5.61
N ALA A 60 5.97 -20.22 6.33
CA ALA A 60 6.36 -20.87 7.58
C ALA A 60 7.57 -21.78 7.35
N LYS A 61 7.54 -22.61 6.30
CA LYS A 61 8.65 -23.48 5.94
C LYS A 61 9.94 -22.71 5.69
N GLY A 62 9.89 -21.67 4.85
CA GLY A 62 11.08 -20.87 4.52
C GLY A 62 11.67 -20.16 5.75
N ILE A 63 10.82 -19.66 6.65
CA ILE A 63 11.27 -19.08 7.92
C ILE A 63 11.99 -20.13 8.77
N LEU A 64 11.37 -21.30 8.96
CA LEU A 64 11.92 -22.37 9.80
C LEU A 64 13.25 -22.91 9.27
N GLU A 65 13.38 -23.10 7.95
CA GLU A 65 14.63 -23.50 7.29
C GLU A 65 15.73 -22.44 7.41
N SER A 66 15.39 -21.15 7.26
CA SER A 66 16.34 -20.04 7.39
C SER A 66 16.86 -19.88 8.82
N LEU A 67 15.97 -20.02 9.80
CA LEU A 67 16.32 -20.01 11.22
C LEU A 67 17.20 -21.20 11.58
N TYR A 68 16.90 -22.39 11.05
CA TYR A 68 17.74 -23.58 11.21
C TYR A 68 19.13 -23.40 10.63
N THR A 69 19.22 -22.94 9.39
CA THR A 69 20.49 -22.65 8.70
C THR A 69 21.32 -21.61 9.47
N SER A 70 20.68 -20.61 10.06
CA SER A 70 21.36 -19.59 10.87
C SER A 70 21.98 -20.18 12.15
N LEU A 71 21.30 -21.12 12.79
CA LEU A 71 21.82 -21.83 13.96
C LEU A 71 22.97 -22.77 13.60
N GLU A 72 22.87 -23.49 12.46
CA GLU A 72 23.96 -24.32 11.95
C GLU A 72 25.24 -23.49 11.68
N ASN A 73 25.07 -22.27 11.18
CA ASN A 73 26.17 -21.33 10.91
C ASN A 73 26.74 -20.63 12.16
N GLY A 74 26.38 -21.09 13.36
CA GLY A 74 27.00 -20.66 14.61
C GLY A 74 26.31 -19.49 15.32
N LYS A 75 25.08 -19.14 14.94
CA LYS A 75 24.25 -18.22 15.74
C LYS A 75 23.96 -18.87 17.10
N LYS A 76 24.38 -18.21 18.19
CA LYS A 76 24.35 -18.81 19.53
C LYS A 76 22.97 -18.85 20.17
N ASN A 77 22.14 -17.83 19.92
CA ASN A 77 20.81 -17.69 20.50
C ASN A 77 19.81 -17.31 19.41
N LEU A 78 18.58 -17.82 19.52
CA LEU A 78 17.43 -17.43 18.73
C LEU A 78 16.33 -17.03 19.71
N ASP A 79 15.78 -15.83 19.54
CA ASP A 79 14.67 -15.34 20.34
C ASP A 79 13.45 -15.02 19.46
N MET A 80 12.35 -14.61 20.11
CA MET A 80 11.11 -14.25 19.41
C MET A 80 11.31 -13.07 18.44
N GLN A 81 12.24 -12.14 18.72
CA GLN A 81 12.50 -11.01 17.83
C GLN A 81 13.12 -11.47 16.52
N ASP A 82 13.93 -12.53 16.54
CA ASP A 82 14.46 -13.17 15.35
C ASP A 82 13.37 -13.82 14.51
N VAL A 83 12.40 -14.49 15.14
CA VAL A 83 11.24 -15.08 14.45
C VAL A 83 10.37 -13.99 13.83
N MET A 84 10.07 -12.94 14.59
CA MET A 84 9.35 -11.76 14.07
C MET A 84 10.11 -11.07 12.93
N ALA A 85 11.43 -10.96 13.04
CA ALA A 85 12.26 -10.41 11.97
C ALA A 85 12.22 -11.30 10.73
N ALA A 86 12.40 -12.61 10.88
CA ALA A 86 12.31 -13.58 9.79
C ALA A 86 10.92 -13.56 9.12
N LEU A 87 9.84 -13.42 9.90
CA LEU A 87 8.49 -13.24 9.38
C LEU A 87 8.33 -11.90 8.63
N ARG A 88 8.86 -10.79 9.15
CA ARG A 88 8.89 -9.50 8.45
C ARG A 88 9.69 -9.58 7.15
N PHE A 89 10.83 -10.27 7.15
CA PHE A 89 11.66 -10.50 5.97
C PHE A 89 10.97 -11.42 4.96
N ALA A 90 10.40 -12.55 5.39
CA ALA A 90 9.66 -13.44 4.52
C ALA A 90 8.41 -12.77 3.94
N ARG A 91 7.73 -11.90 4.71
CA ARG A 91 6.66 -11.04 4.19
C ARG A 91 7.19 -9.99 3.21
N LYS A 92 8.36 -9.39 3.45
CA LYS A 92 9.04 -8.50 2.50
C LYS A 92 9.46 -9.24 1.23
N ASP A 93 9.84 -10.51 1.36
CA ASP A 93 10.12 -11.41 0.25
C ASP A 93 8.84 -11.94 -0.40
N LEU A 94 7.66 -11.93 0.22
CA LEU A 94 6.40 -12.08 -0.53
C LEU A 94 6.09 -10.87 -1.41
N TYR A 95 6.58 -9.69 -1.03
CA TYR A 95 6.50 -8.48 -1.85
C TYR A 95 7.63 -8.41 -2.89
N LYS A 96 8.81 -9.01 -2.64
CA LYS A 96 9.93 -9.11 -3.61
C LYS A 96 9.94 -10.39 -4.47
N ALA A 97 9.27 -11.45 -4.02
CA ALA A 97 9.11 -12.77 -4.63
C ALA A 97 7.62 -13.10 -4.89
N ALA A 98 6.73 -12.11 -4.80
CA ALA A 98 5.79 -11.94 -5.90
C ALA A 98 6.69 -11.84 -7.14
N PRO A 99 6.58 -12.80 -8.08
CA PRO A 99 7.60 -12.98 -9.10
C PRO A 99 7.83 -11.65 -9.80
N ALA A 100 9.11 -11.28 -9.95
CA ALA A 100 9.48 -10.56 -11.14
C ALA A 100 9.00 -11.41 -12.32
N ARG A 101 7.97 -10.92 -13.00
CA ARG A 101 7.61 -11.27 -14.38
C ARG A 101 7.10 -12.70 -14.58
N GLU A 102 5.82 -12.92 -14.31
CA GLU A 102 4.96 -13.80 -15.11
C GLU A 102 3.48 -13.51 -14.80
N GLY A 103 3.13 -12.24 -14.95
CA GLY A 103 1.77 -11.77 -15.17
C GLY A 103 1.90 -10.68 -16.24
N ASN A 104 0.88 -10.48 -17.07
CA ASN A 104 0.84 -9.43 -18.10
C ASN A 104 0.80 -8.01 -17.50
N MET A 105 1.59 -7.74 -16.45
CA MET A 105 1.78 -6.38 -15.98
C MET A 105 2.76 -5.73 -16.96
N PRO A 106 2.35 -4.70 -17.71
CA PRO A 106 3.22 -4.04 -18.65
C PRO A 106 4.45 -3.53 -17.91
N ASP A 107 5.63 -4.00 -18.32
CA ASP A 107 6.96 -3.59 -17.84
C ASP A 107 7.14 -2.08 -18.12
N ILE A 108 6.50 -1.20 -17.35
CA ILE A 108 6.89 0.21 -17.29
C ILE A 108 8.14 0.23 -16.42
N LYS A 109 9.27 -0.11 -17.03
CA LYS A 109 10.59 0.04 -16.40
C LYS A 109 10.74 1.50 -15.95
N PRO A 110 11.46 1.74 -14.84
CA PRO A 110 11.82 3.09 -14.43
C PRO A 110 12.43 3.82 -15.62
N ASP A 111 11.72 4.84 -16.11
CA ASP A 111 12.14 5.57 -17.29
C ASP A 111 13.16 6.64 -16.86
N GLU A 112 14.38 6.57 -17.41
CA GLU A 112 15.42 7.57 -17.14
C GLU A 112 15.05 8.94 -17.76
N ALA A 113 14.12 8.97 -18.72
CA ALA A 113 13.56 10.21 -19.21
C ALA A 113 12.76 10.90 -18.10
N LYS A 114 12.98 12.20 -17.90
CA LYS A 114 12.20 13.01 -16.95
C LYS A 114 10.80 13.26 -17.52
N SER A 115 9.87 12.34 -17.29
CA SER A 115 8.46 12.52 -17.64
C SER A 115 7.88 13.72 -16.91
N LYS A 116 6.87 14.34 -17.52
CA LYS A 116 6.28 15.57 -17.03
C LYS A 116 4.78 15.64 -17.28
N ILE A 117 4.07 16.30 -16.37
CA ILE A 117 2.66 16.64 -16.51
C ILE A 117 2.57 18.11 -16.90
N LYS A 118 1.89 18.40 -18.02
CA LYS A 118 1.66 19.78 -18.48
C LYS A 118 0.53 20.41 -17.69
N LEU A 119 0.76 21.61 -17.18
CA LEU A 119 -0.20 22.39 -16.39
C LEU A 119 -0.12 23.86 -16.79
N ALA A 120 -1.23 24.59 -16.71
CA ALA A 120 -1.26 26.02 -17.05
C ALA A 120 -0.29 26.87 -16.19
N LYS A 121 -0.05 26.47 -14.93
CA LYS A 121 0.87 27.14 -14.00
C LYS A 121 2.33 26.68 -14.07
N GLY A 122 2.65 25.75 -14.97
CA GLY A 122 4.01 25.24 -15.17
C GLY A 122 4.08 23.73 -14.97
N ASP A 123 4.90 23.08 -15.81
CA ASP A 123 5.02 21.63 -15.86
C ASP A 123 5.51 21.03 -14.53
N LEU A 124 4.86 19.95 -14.07
CA LEU A 124 5.37 19.11 -13.00
C LEU A 124 6.32 18.07 -13.61
N ILE A 125 7.59 18.09 -13.22
CA ILE A 125 8.63 17.19 -13.75
C ILE A 125 8.97 16.12 -12.71
N ALA A 126 9.01 14.85 -13.14
CA ALA A 126 9.47 13.74 -12.31
C ALA A 126 10.88 14.00 -11.76
N ARG A 127 11.07 13.69 -10.48
CA ARG A 127 12.36 13.85 -9.78
C ARG A 127 13.08 12.52 -9.59
N THR A 128 12.36 11.41 -9.69
CA THR A 128 12.89 10.05 -9.53
C THR A 128 12.39 9.14 -10.65
N PRO A 129 13.08 8.03 -10.94
CA PRO A 129 12.66 7.07 -11.97
C PRO A 129 11.25 6.49 -11.72
N ASN A 130 10.88 6.18 -10.48
CA ASN A 130 9.54 5.66 -10.17
C ASN A 130 8.46 6.73 -10.31
N GLN A 131 8.75 8.00 -10.01
CA GLN A 131 7.85 9.11 -10.36
C GLN A 131 7.65 9.22 -11.88
N SER A 132 8.71 8.99 -12.66
CA SER A 132 8.63 9.01 -14.12
C SER A 132 7.75 7.87 -14.64
N ALA A 133 7.97 6.65 -14.15
CA ALA A 133 7.14 5.49 -14.44
C ALA A 133 5.67 5.74 -14.06
N TYR A 134 5.42 6.36 -12.92
CA TYR A 134 4.07 6.71 -12.48
C TYR A 134 3.39 7.70 -13.41
N ILE A 135 4.06 8.79 -13.81
CA ILE A 135 3.51 9.75 -14.78
C ILE A 135 3.20 9.06 -16.11
N ASN A 136 4.11 8.21 -16.60
CA ASN A 136 3.91 7.46 -17.84
C ASN A 136 2.73 6.48 -17.74
N ALA A 137 2.53 5.86 -16.58
CA ALA A 137 1.40 4.96 -16.33
C ALA A 137 0.07 5.74 -16.33
N LEU A 138 0.05 6.92 -15.70
CA LEU A 138 -1.11 7.80 -15.65
C LEU A 138 -1.60 8.28 -17.04
N ASP A 139 -0.70 8.32 -18.03
CA ASP A 139 -1.03 8.64 -19.42
C ASP A 139 -1.62 7.44 -20.20
N LYS A 140 -1.32 6.20 -19.78
CA LYS A 140 -1.61 4.99 -20.57
C LYS A 140 -2.77 4.15 -20.03
N TYR A 141 -2.97 4.14 -18.71
CA TYR A 141 -3.94 3.27 -18.06
C TYR A 141 -5.09 4.09 -17.49
N ASP A 142 -6.29 3.51 -17.44
CA ASP A 142 -7.44 4.16 -16.85
C ASP A 142 -7.62 3.83 -15.36
N MET A 143 -6.99 2.76 -14.88
CA MET A 143 -6.92 2.45 -13.45
C MET A 143 -5.48 2.23 -13.00
N ILE A 144 -5.02 3.09 -12.09
CA ILE A 144 -3.63 3.11 -11.63
C ILE A 144 -3.60 3.05 -10.10
N PHE A 145 -2.71 2.23 -9.56
CA PHE A 145 -2.39 2.19 -8.14
C PHE A 145 -0.97 2.71 -7.90
N GLY A 146 -0.82 3.82 -7.17
CA GLY A 146 0.46 4.32 -6.69
C GLY A 146 0.70 3.91 -5.24
N LEU A 147 1.61 2.96 -5.01
CA LEU A 147 1.85 2.35 -3.70
C LEU A 147 3.20 2.77 -3.14
N GLY A 148 3.28 3.18 -1.87
CA GLY A 148 4.58 3.34 -1.21
C GLY A 148 4.60 4.43 -0.14
N PRO A 149 5.79 4.77 0.39
CA PRO A 149 5.92 5.61 1.58
C PRO A 149 5.33 7.02 1.47
N ALA A 150 5.13 7.65 2.63
CA ALA A 150 4.77 9.07 2.69
C ALA A 150 5.91 9.98 2.19
N GLY A 151 5.59 10.95 1.35
CA GLY A 151 6.55 11.90 0.79
C GLY A 151 7.24 11.48 -0.52
N THR A 152 6.83 10.36 -1.13
CA THR A 152 7.29 9.95 -2.47
C THR A 152 6.61 10.71 -3.61
N GLY A 153 5.55 11.46 -3.31
CA GLY A 153 4.85 12.33 -4.26
C GLY A 153 3.65 11.68 -4.97
N LYS A 154 3.32 10.42 -4.67
CA LYS A 154 2.20 9.67 -5.30
C LYS A 154 0.87 10.45 -5.38
N THR A 155 0.42 11.02 -4.28
CA THR A 155 -0.84 11.80 -4.22
C THR A 155 -0.69 13.15 -4.92
N TYR A 156 0.43 13.84 -4.73
CA TYR A 156 0.70 15.14 -5.37
C TYR A 156 0.70 15.04 -6.90
N ILE A 157 1.35 14.00 -7.43
CA ILE A 157 1.38 13.71 -8.88
C ILE A 157 -0.01 13.30 -9.39
N ALA A 158 -0.79 12.53 -8.61
CA ALA A 158 -2.17 12.18 -8.97
C ALA A 158 -3.07 13.42 -9.10
N VAL A 159 -2.98 14.36 -8.15
CA VAL A 159 -3.70 15.65 -8.21
C VAL A 159 -3.26 16.46 -9.43
N ALA A 160 -1.96 16.53 -9.70
CA ALA A 160 -1.43 17.20 -10.89
C ALA A 160 -2.03 16.60 -12.18
N LYS A 161 -2.09 15.27 -12.28
CA LYS A 161 -2.67 14.60 -13.46
C LYS A 161 -4.16 14.92 -13.60
N ALA A 162 -4.92 14.87 -12.51
CA ALA A 162 -6.34 15.23 -12.53
C ALA A 162 -6.56 16.66 -13.05
N VAL A 163 -5.76 17.62 -12.59
CA VAL A 163 -5.80 19.00 -13.08
C VAL A 163 -5.45 19.07 -14.57
N SER A 164 -4.39 18.38 -14.99
CA SER A 164 -3.95 18.36 -16.39
C SER A 164 -5.03 17.85 -17.34
N LEU A 165 -5.69 16.73 -16.98
CA LEU A 165 -6.80 16.15 -17.76
C LEU A 165 -7.98 17.11 -17.85
N TYR A 166 -8.33 17.78 -16.75
CA TYR A 166 -9.42 18.76 -16.73
C TYR A 166 -9.09 20.00 -17.58
N GLU A 167 -7.86 20.52 -17.50
CA GLU A 167 -7.42 21.66 -18.32
C GLU A 167 -7.35 21.31 -19.82
N ALA A 168 -7.07 20.05 -20.16
CA ALA A 168 -7.10 19.53 -21.52
C ALA A 168 -8.53 19.25 -22.04
N GLY A 169 -9.54 19.29 -21.16
CA GLY A 169 -10.93 18.95 -21.51
C GLY A 169 -11.18 17.46 -21.70
N GLU A 170 -10.25 16.59 -21.25
CA GLU A 170 -10.39 15.13 -21.32
C GLU A 170 -11.35 14.60 -20.25
N VAL A 171 -11.49 15.31 -19.13
CA VAL A 171 -12.48 15.04 -18.09
C VAL A 171 -13.24 16.32 -17.73
N GLU A 172 -14.49 16.16 -17.33
CA GLU A 172 -15.35 17.27 -16.91
C GLU A 172 -15.25 17.55 -15.41
N ARG A 173 -14.80 16.56 -14.61
CA ARG A 173 -14.76 16.64 -13.16
C ARG A 173 -13.51 15.98 -12.58
N MET A 174 -13.04 16.53 -11.46
CA MET A 174 -12.00 15.96 -10.62
C MET A 174 -12.62 15.63 -9.26
N ILE A 175 -12.53 14.36 -8.84
CA ILE A 175 -13.15 13.89 -7.60
C ILE A 175 -12.05 13.30 -6.73
N PHE A 176 -11.90 13.83 -5.52
CA PHE A 176 -10.90 13.37 -4.56
C PHE A 176 -11.59 12.76 -3.34
N CYS A 177 -11.16 11.58 -2.98
CA CYS A 177 -11.75 10.79 -1.90
C CYS A 177 -10.67 10.34 -0.92
N ARG A 178 -11.02 10.33 0.36
CA ARG A 178 -10.21 9.72 1.42
C ARG A 178 -11.12 8.88 2.32
N PRO A 179 -10.73 7.67 2.74
CA PRO A 179 -11.49 6.94 3.74
C PRO A 179 -11.47 7.72 5.06
N ALA A 180 -12.59 7.71 5.78
CA ALA A 180 -12.60 8.22 7.14
C ALA A 180 -11.88 7.22 8.04
N VAL A 181 -10.87 7.68 8.76
CA VAL A 181 -10.07 6.85 9.67
C VAL A 181 -10.05 7.55 11.02
N GLU A 182 -10.41 6.84 12.07
CA GLU A 182 -10.28 7.32 13.44
C GLU A 182 -8.82 7.17 13.87
N ALA A 183 -7.94 8.02 13.34
CA ALA A 183 -6.53 8.04 13.73
C ALA A 183 -6.40 8.71 15.11
N GLY A 184 -6.54 7.92 16.18
CA GLY A 184 -6.23 8.32 17.56
C GLY A 184 -7.27 9.20 18.27
N GLU A 185 -8.03 10.03 17.53
CA GLU A 185 -9.16 10.80 18.05
C GLU A 185 -10.44 10.39 17.31
N LYS A 186 -11.52 10.06 18.03
CA LYS A 186 -12.79 9.79 17.36
C LYS A 186 -13.23 11.05 16.63
N LEU A 187 -13.61 10.92 15.36
CA LEU A 187 -14.12 12.02 14.53
C LEU A 187 -15.23 12.83 15.23
N GLY A 188 -15.92 12.23 16.21
CA GLY A 188 -16.90 12.86 17.08
C GLY A 188 -16.39 13.98 18.01
N PHE A 189 -15.08 14.11 18.28
CA PHE A 189 -14.53 15.06 19.26
C PHE A 189 -14.19 16.45 18.71
N LEU A 190 -14.05 16.62 17.38
CA LEU A 190 -13.85 17.93 16.79
C LEU A 190 -15.16 18.75 16.87
N PRO A 191 -15.18 19.99 17.36
CA PRO A 191 -16.37 20.85 17.32
C PRO A 191 -16.65 21.28 15.86
N GLY A 192 -17.92 21.48 15.50
CA GLY A 192 -18.31 21.91 14.15
C GLY A 192 -19.22 20.93 13.41
N ASP A 193 -19.61 21.28 12.19
CA ASP A 193 -20.37 20.42 11.29
C ASP A 193 -19.52 19.25 10.75
N MET A 194 -20.15 18.22 10.17
CA MET A 194 -19.41 17.04 9.65
C MET A 194 -18.35 17.40 8.59
N ARG A 195 -18.48 18.51 7.88
CA ARG A 195 -17.47 18.95 6.89
C ARG A 195 -16.28 19.58 7.58
N GLU A 196 -16.51 20.49 8.53
CA GLU A 196 -15.48 21.15 9.33
C GLU A 196 -14.58 20.15 10.07
N LYS A 197 -15.13 18.99 10.47
CA LYS A 197 -14.36 17.92 11.13
C LYS A 197 -13.50 17.08 10.17
N ILE A 198 -13.85 17.04 8.88
CA ILE A 198 -13.18 16.20 7.88
C ILE A 198 -12.14 17.01 7.09
N ASP A 199 -12.37 18.32 6.95
CA ASP A 199 -11.49 19.26 6.23
C ASP A 199 -9.99 19.17 6.62
N PRO A 200 -9.60 18.97 7.90
CA PRO A 200 -8.18 18.80 8.25
C PRO A 200 -7.53 17.60 7.55
N TYR A 201 -8.25 16.49 7.38
CA TYR A 201 -7.74 15.28 6.71
C TYR A 201 -7.66 15.44 5.20
N LEU A 202 -8.38 16.40 4.63
CA LEU A 202 -8.41 16.68 3.20
C LEU A 202 -7.45 17.82 2.81
N SER A 203 -6.87 18.51 3.79
CA SER A 203 -5.95 19.65 3.58
C SER A 203 -4.81 19.38 2.59
N PRO A 204 -4.15 18.20 2.59
CA PRO A 204 -3.10 17.91 1.60
C PRO A 204 -3.58 17.96 0.14
N ILE A 205 -4.85 17.62 -0.12
CA ILE A 205 -5.45 17.70 -1.47
C ILE A 205 -5.73 19.16 -1.83
N TYR A 206 -6.25 19.96 -0.90
CA TYR A 206 -6.45 21.40 -1.10
C TYR A 206 -5.13 22.12 -1.41
N ASP A 207 -4.07 21.85 -0.64
CA ASP A 207 -2.76 22.46 -0.84
C ASP A 207 -2.20 22.14 -2.25
N ALA A 208 -2.29 20.87 -2.67
CA ALA A 208 -1.86 20.47 -4.01
C ALA A 208 -2.68 21.17 -5.11
N LEU A 209 -4.01 21.28 -4.94
CA LEU A 209 -4.84 22.02 -5.89
C LEU A 209 -4.48 23.51 -5.94
N TYR A 210 -4.18 24.13 -4.80
CA TYR A 210 -3.75 25.54 -4.78
C TYR A 210 -2.40 25.76 -5.47
N ASP A 211 -1.47 24.82 -5.37
CA ASP A 211 -0.21 24.86 -6.11
C ASP A 211 -0.47 24.88 -7.64
N PHE A 212 -1.30 23.95 -8.14
CA PHE A 212 -1.48 23.76 -9.58
C PHE A 212 -2.50 24.70 -10.24
N LEU A 213 -3.55 25.12 -9.53
CA LEU A 213 -4.60 25.98 -10.07
C LEU A 213 -4.56 27.40 -9.49
N GLY A 214 -4.05 27.56 -8.27
CA GLY A 214 -4.21 28.78 -7.48
C GLY A 214 -5.54 28.83 -6.74
N ARG A 215 -5.50 29.46 -5.56
CA ARG A 215 -6.64 29.52 -4.64
C ARG A 215 -7.94 30.00 -5.29
N GLU A 216 -7.92 31.15 -5.96
CA GLU A 216 -9.12 31.71 -6.59
C GLU A 216 -9.76 30.76 -7.62
N LYS A 217 -8.94 30.08 -8.45
CA LYS A 217 -9.43 29.14 -9.46
C LYS A 217 -9.97 27.87 -8.80
N THR A 218 -9.28 27.33 -7.80
CA THR A 218 -9.71 26.15 -7.04
C THR A 218 -11.08 26.40 -6.40
N GLU A 219 -11.26 27.52 -5.69
CA GLU A 219 -12.54 27.88 -5.05
C GLU A 219 -13.67 28.01 -6.06
N LYS A 220 -13.42 28.65 -7.21
CA LYS A 220 -14.42 28.75 -8.29
C LYS A 220 -14.81 27.37 -8.85
N LEU A 221 -13.87 26.44 -8.97
CA LEU A 221 -14.13 25.10 -9.49
C LEU A 221 -14.85 24.21 -8.47
N LEU A 222 -14.58 24.38 -7.17
CA LEU A 222 -15.33 23.75 -6.09
C LEU A 222 -16.81 24.18 -6.12
N ILE A 223 -17.08 25.49 -6.21
CA ILE A 223 -18.45 26.03 -6.29
C ILE A 223 -19.20 25.50 -7.52
N LYS A 224 -18.49 25.31 -8.65
CA LYS A 224 -19.05 24.75 -9.89
C LYS A 224 -19.21 23.23 -9.85
N ASN A 225 -18.79 22.55 -8.78
CA ASN A 225 -18.71 21.09 -8.67
C ASN A 225 -17.82 20.43 -9.75
N ALA A 226 -16.88 21.19 -10.32
CA ALA A 226 -15.84 20.66 -11.20
C ALA A 226 -14.71 20.00 -10.38
N ILE A 227 -14.48 20.49 -9.16
CA ILE A 227 -13.70 19.79 -8.13
C ILE A 227 -14.68 19.33 -7.06
N GLU A 228 -14.61 18.05 -6.69
CA GLU A 228 -15.33 17.50 -5.55
C GLU A 228 -14.31 16.85 -4.61
N ILE A 229 -14.34 17.21 -3.33
CA ILE A 229 -13.50 16.59 -2.30
C ILE A 229 -14.44 16.08 -1.22
N ALA A 230 -14.48 14.76 -1.04
CA ALA A 230 -15.48 14.13 -0.19
C ALA A 230 -14.98 12.84 0.48
N PRO A 231 -15.58 12.43 1.62
CA PRO A 231 -15.31 11.12 2.18
C PRO A 231 -15.69 9.98 1.23
N LEU A 232 -14.96 8.86 1.30
CA LEU A 232 -15.21 7.68 0.47
C LEU A 232 -16.68 7.20 0.49
N ALA A 233 -17.37 7.35 1.63
CA ALA A 233 -18.76 6.94 1.78
C ALA A 233 -19.72 7.62 0.79
N PHE A 234 -19.40 8.84 0.32
CA PHE A 234 -20.21 9.60 -0.62
C PHE A 234 -20.17 9.03 -2.04
N MET A 235 -19.28 8.09 -2.32
CA MET A 235 -19.19 7.43 -3.62
C MET A 235 -20.25 6.33 -3.80
N ARG A 236 -20.91 5.90 -2.72
CA ARG A 236 -21.89 4.82 -2.76
C ARG A 236 -23.06 5.17 -3.69
N GLY A 237 -23.40 4.24 -4.58
CA GLY A 237 -24.55 4.39 -5.49
C GLY A 237 -24.29 5.33 -6.67
N ARG A 238 -23.07 5.85 -6.84
CA ARG A 238 -22.72 6.70 -7.97
C ARG A 238 -22.14 5.89 -9.12
N THR A 239 -22.24 6.46 -10.32
CA THR A 239 -21.43 6.11 -11.49
C THR A 239 -20.61 7.35 -11.83
N LEU A 240 -19.30 7.21 -11.85
CA LEU A 240 -18.37 8.31 -12.03
C LEU A 240 -17.89 8.28 -13.48
N SER A 241 -18.65 8.92 -14.38
CA SER A 241 -18.31 9.09 -15.81
C SER A 241 -17.70 10.46 -16.08
N ASN A 242 -16.87 10.54 -17.13
CA ASN A 242 -16.13 11.72 -17.57
C ASN A 242 -15.38 12.43 -16.43
N ALA A 243 -14.77 11.66 -15.52
CA ALA A 243 -14.14 12.18 -14.31
C ALA A 243 -12.77 11.56 -14.04
N CYS A 244 -11.84 12.36 -13.55
CA CYS A 244 -10.63 11.84 -12.89
C CYS A 244 -10.92 11.69 -11.39
N VAL A 245 -10.87 10.46 -10.88
CA VAL A 245 -11.22 10.11 -9.51
C VAL A 245 -9.97 9.63 -8.79
N VAL A 246 -9.60 10.29 -7.70
CA VAL A 246 -8.44 9.96 -6.88
C VAL A 246 -8.89 9.47 -5.51
N LEU A 247 -8.51 8.24 -5.13
CA LEU A 247 -8.66 7.73 -3.76
C LEU A 247 -7.31 7.78 -3.05
N ASP A 248 -7.18 8.66 -2.07
CA ASP A 248 -5.98 8.80 -1.25
C ASP A 248 -6.08 8.04 0.07
N GLU A 249 -4.93 7.67 0.65
CA GLU A 249 -4.79 6.78 1.81
C GLU A 249 -5.59 5.48 1.70
N ALA A 250 -5.55 4.87 0.52
CA ALA A 250 -6.33 3.69 0.20
C ALA A 250 -6.04 2.48 1.12
N GLN A 251 -4.89 2.45 1.80
CA GLN A 251 -4.56 1.39 2.77
C GLN A 251 -5.53 1.34 3.94
N ASN A 252 -6.22 2.45 4.20
CA ASN A 252 -7.22 2.59 5.25
C ASN A 252 -8.65 2.30 4.76
N THR A 253 -8.79 1.62 3.62
CA THR A 253 -10.06 1.06 3.17
C THR A 253 -10.18 -0.39 3.61
N THR A 254 -11.40 -0.83 3.90
CA THR A 254 -11.75 -2.24 3.98
C THR A 254 -11.92 -2.85 2.58
N SER A 255 -11.83 -4.17 2.47
CA SER A 255 -12.21 -4.96 1.29
C SER A 255 -13.52 -4.51 0.63
N ALA A 256 -14.57 -4.35 1.44
CA ALA A 256 -15.89 -3.95 0.96
C ALA A 256 -15.91 -2.52 0.41
N GLN A 257 -15.20 -1.59 1.06
CA GLN A 257 -15.07 -0.21 0.58
C GLN A 257 -14.25 -0.12 -0.70
N MET A 258 -13.15 -0.85 -0.81
CA MET A 258 -12.34 -0.90 -2.03
C MET A 258 -13.16 -1.45 -3.20
N LYS A 259 -13.81 -2.60 -3.03
CA LYS A 259 -14.69 -3.18 -4.06
C LYS A 259 -15.83 -2.23 -4.45
N MET A 260 -16.44 -1.58 -3.46
CA MET A 260 -17.48 -0.58 -3.70
C MET A 260 -16.93 0.56 -4.57
N PHE A 261 -15.79 1.12 -4.21
CA PHE A 261 -15.16 2.24 -4.92
C PHE A 261 -14.77 1.90 -6.35
N LEU A 262 -14.02 0.80 -6.56
CA LEU A 262 -13.58 0.39 -7.90
C LEU A 262 -14.76 0.14 -8.84
N SER A 263 -15.89 -0.38 -8.32
CA SER A 263 -17.12 -0.57 -9.10
C SER A 263 -17.89 0.72 -9.44
N ARG A 264 -17.41 1.90 -9.02
CA ARG A 264 -18.05 3.19 -9.37
C ARG A 264 -17.51 3.79 -10.67
N MET A 265 -16.43 3.24 -11.24
CA MET A 265 -15.86 3.71 -12.49
C MET A 265 -16.90 3.65 -13.61
N GLY A 266 -17.10 4.77 -14.31
CA GLY A 266 -17.94 4.86 -15.51
C GLY A 266 -17.11 5.23 -16.73
N ASP A 267 -17.77 5.29 -17.90
CA ASP A 267 -17.11 5.60 -19.17
C ASP A 267 -16.43 6.98 -19.15
N GLY A 268 -15.31 7.09 -19.88
CA GLY A 268 -14.55 8.34 -20.01
C GLY A 268 -13.85 8.78 -18.73
N SER A 269 -13.71 7.89 -17.73
CA SER A 269 -13.10 8.22 -16.45
C SER A 269 -11.75 7.57 -16.25
N LYS A 270 -10.96 8.18 -15.37
CA LYS A 270 -9.70 7.66 -14.88
C LYS A 270 -9.76 7.51 -13.36
N MET A 271 -9.35 6.36 -12.84
CA MET A 271 -9.24 6.10 -11.41
C MET A 271 -7.79 5.98 -10.98
N ILE A 272 -7.40 6.76 -9.98
CA ILE A 272 -6.06 6.76 -9.41
C ILE A 272 -6.18 6.46 -7.93
N ILE A 273 -5.56 5.37 -7.48
CA ILE A 273 -5.62 4.91 -6.09
C ILE A 273 -4.23 5.07 -5.49
N THR A 274 -4.09 5.85 -4.43
CA THR A 274 -2.81 6.09 -3.75
C THR A 274 -2.86 5.59 -2.31
N GLY A 275 -1.77 4.95 -1.86
CA GLY A 275 -1.69 4.49 -0.47
C GLY A 275 -0.32 3.91 -0.11
N ASP A 276 -0.14 3.62 1.17
CA ASP A 276 1.03 2.91 1.69
C ASP A 276 0.58 1.59 2.35
N PRO A 277 0.82 0.42 1.73
CA PRO A 277 0.40 -0.85 2.30
C PRO A 277 1.07 -1.17 3.67
N HIS A 278 2.11 -0.44 4.06
CA HIS A 278 2.79 -0.60 5.35
C HIS A 278 2.21 0.28 6.48
N GLN A 279 1.42 1.30 6.18
CA GLN A 279 0.85 2.25 7.16
C GLN A 279 -0.66 2.09 7.30
N ILE A 280 -1.10 0.90 7.73
CA ILE A 280 -2.53 0.60 7.91
C ILE A 280 -2.97 1.09 9.28
N ASP A 281 -3.91 2.03 9.30
CA ASP A 281 -4.53 2.62 10.48
C ASP A 281 -5.91 2.01 10.79
N LEU A 282 -6.27 0.89 10.15
CA LEU A 282 -7.50 0.16 10.42
C LEU A 282 -7.45 -0.50 11.80
N LEU A 283 -8.62 -0.71 12.41
CA LEU A 283 -8.77 -1.49 13.64
C LEU A 283 -8.17 -2.90 13.47
N GLU A 284 -7.55 -3.43 14.54
CA GLU A 284 -6.64 -4.60 14.59
C GLU A 284 -7.14 -5.95 14.02
N LYS A 285 -8.26 -6.03 13.30
CA LYS A 285 -8.79 -7.28 12.71
C LYS A 285 -9.29 -7.13 11.27
N GLN A 286 -9.15 -5.96 10.67
CA GLN A 286 -9.66 -5.71 9.32
C GLN A 286 -8.56 -5.87 8.27
N ILE A 287 -8.86 -6.65 7.22
CA ILE A 287 -8.00 -6.74 6.04
C ILE A 287 -8.10 -5.42 5.28
N SER A 288 -6.93 -4.85 4.97
CA SER A 288 -6.84 -3.68 4.10
C SER A 288 -7.30 -4.03 2.69
N GLY A 289 -8.29 -3.30 2.19
CA GLY A 289 -8.81 -3.43 0.84
C GLY A 289 -7.75 -3.11 -0.22
N LEU A 290 -6.76 -2.26 0.09
CA LEU A 290 -5.64 -2.00 -0.81
C LEU A 290 -4.76 -3.25 -0.99
N LYS A 291 -4.42 -3.94 0.11
CA LYS A 291 -3.62 -5.18 0.06
C LYS A 291 -4.36 -6.28 -0.69
N GLU A 292 -5.65 -6.43 -0.42
CA GLU A 292 -6.48 -7.42 -1.10
C GLU A 292 -6.63 -7.09 -2.60
N ALA A 293 -6.88 -5.83 -2.96
CA ALA A 293 -6.97 -5.40 -4.35
C ALA A 293 -5.68 -5.67 -5.12
N PHE A 294 -4.52 -5.41 -4.52
CA PHE A 294 -3.23 -5.78 -5.12
C PHE A 294 -3.15 -7.28 -5.41
N ALA A 295 -3.49 -8.12 -4.44
CA ALA A 295 -3.42 -9.58 -4.60
C ALA A 295 -4.40 -10.12 -5.67
N ILE A 296 -5.58 -9.50 -5.81
CA ILE A 296 -6.64 -9.95 -6.73
C ILE A 296 -6.47 -9.39 -8.15
N LEU A 297 -6.02 -8.14 -8.28
CA LEU A 297 -6.09 -7.38 -9.52
C LEU A 297 -4.76 -7.26 -10.27
N LYS A 298 -3.65 -7.75 -9.70
CA LYS A 298 -2.32 -7.69 -10.33
C LYS A 298 -2.22 -8.30 -11.73
N ASP A 299 -3.11 -9.24 -12.06
CA ASP A 299 -3.13 -9.97 -13.33
C ASP A 299 -4.20 -9.44 -14.30
N VAL A 300 -4.80 -8.27 -14.01
CA VAL A 300 -5.77 -7.61 -14.89
C VAL A 300 -5.03 -6.62 -15.80
N ASP A 301 -5.02 -6.90 -17.12
CA ASP A 301 -4.21 -6.18 -18.12
C ASP A 301 -4.39 -4.64 -18.10
N ASP A 302 -5.60 -4.15 -17.82
CA ASP A 302 -5.94 -2.71 -17.84
C ASP A 302 -5.67 -1.99 -16.50
N ILE A 303 -5.17 -2.70 -15.49
CA ILE A 303 -4.85 -2.16 -14.16
C ILE A 303 -3.35 -2.22 -13.95
N ILE A 304 -2.75 -1.09 -13.57
CA ILE A 304 -1.31 -1.01 -13.31
C ILE A 304 -1.01 -0.62 -11.87
N PHE A 305 -0.02 -1.28 -11.29
CA PHE A 305 0.51 -0.96 -9.97
C PHE A 305 1.92 -0.38 -10.12
N ILE A 306 2.14 0.79 -9.54
CA ILE A 306 3.43 1.48 -9.51
C ILE A 306 3.86 1.59 -8.05
N GLU A 307 4.97 0.92 -7.73
CA GLU A 307 5.55 0.92 -6.40
C GLU A 307 6.64 2.00 -6.27
N PHE A 308 6.55 2.75 -5.18
CA PHE A 308 7.53 3.72 -4.73
C PHE A 308 8.26 3.17 -3.50
N ASP A 309 9.52 3.54 -3.36
CA ASP A 309 10.33 3.16 -2.20
C ASP A 309 10.78 4.39 -1.39
N HIS A 310 11.66 4.18 -0.42
CA HIS A 310 12.20 5.26 0.40
C HIS A 310 13.19 6.16 -0.34
N ASP A 311 13.81 5.69 -1.42
CA ASP A 311 14.73 6.48 -2.25
C ASP A 311 13.96 7.48 -3.12
N ASP A 312 12.66 7.25 -3.32
CA ASP A 312 11.75 8.21 -3.99
C ASP A 312 11.36 9.43 -3.13
N VAL A 313 11.74 9.43 -1.85
CA VAL A 313 11.34 10.48 -0.91
C VAL A 313 12.15 11.75 -1.15
N VAL A 314 11.57 12.69 -1.88
CA VAL A 314 12.20 13.98 -2.16
C VAL A 314 11.87 14.99 -1.06
N ARG A 315 12.61 14.93 0.05
CA ARG A 315 12.52 15.90 1.15
C ARG A 315 13.65 16.91 1.12
N HIS A 316 13.41 18.07 1.73
CA HIS A 316 14.46 19.06 1.94
C HIS A 316 15.66 18.47 2.68
N LYS A 317 16.89 18.87 2.30
CA LYS A 317 18.14 18.32 2.88
C LYS A 317 18.17 18.41 4.41
N LEU A 318 17.61 19.49 4.99
CA LEU A 318 17.51 19.65 6.44
C LEU A 318 16.59 18.60 7.08
N VAL A 319 15.43 18.33 6.49
CA VAL A 319 14.48 17.33 7.00
C VAL A 319 15.13 15.95 7.00
N SER A 320 15.86 15.60 5.93
CA SER A 320 16.61 14.34 5.86
C SER A 320 17.69 14.24 6.97
N LYS A 321 18.38 15.35 7.29
CA LYS A 321 19.34 15.40 8.40
C LYS A 321 18.67 15.25 9.76
N ILE A 322 17.51 15.86 9.96
CA ILE A 322 16.71 15.75 11.19
C ILE A 322 16.26 14.31 11.39
N LEU A 323 15.67 13.67 10.39
CA LEU A 323 15.23 12.27 10.48
C LEU A 323 16.38 11.33 10.84
N LYS A 324 17.52 11.46 10.13
CA LYS A 324 18.74 10.70 10.46
C LYS A 324 19.26 10.95 11.87
N ALA A 325 19.01 12.12 12.46
CA ALA A 325 19.39 12.40 13.85
C ALA A 325 18.45 11.70 14.83
N TYR A 326 17.14 11.66 14.55
CA TYR A 326 16.16 10.92 15.36
C TYR A 326 16.35 9.40 15.26
N ASP A 327 16.64 8.88 14.06
CA ASP A 327 16.89 7.44 13.84
C ASP A 327 18.08 6.91 14.65
N ARG A 328 19.06 7.77 14.96
CA ARG A 328 20.22 7.42 15.80
C ARG A 328 19.88 7.28 17.27
N VAL A 329 18.77 7.88 17.72
CA VAL A 329 18.32 7.84 19.12
C VAL A 329 17.38 6.66 19.35
N ASN A 330 16.64 6.21 18.33
CA ASN A 330 15.74 5.05 18.42
C ASN A 330 16.48 3.70 18.33
N HIS A 331 17.40 3.45 19.26
CA HIS A 331 17.70 2.11 19.77
C HIS A 331 17.13 2.01 21.18
N GLY A 332 15.97 1.37 21.30
CA GLY A 332 15.37 0.99 22.59
C GLY A 332 14.09 1.75 22.94
N TYR A 333 12.97 1.32 22.35
CA TYR A 333 11.71 1.07 23.05
C TYR A 333 11.00 -0.10 22.37
#